data_AF-A0A9X6YJ96-F1
#
_entry.id   AF-A0A9X6YJ96-F1
#
_cell.length_a   1.000
_cell.length_b   1.000
_cell.length_c   1.000
_cell.angle_alpha   90.00
_cell.angle_beta   90.00
_cell.angle_gamma   90.00
#
_symmetry.space_group_name_H-M   'P 1'
#
loop_
_entity.id
_entity.type
_entity.pdbx_description
1 polymer ?
#
loop_
_entity_poly.entity_id
_entity_poly.type
_entity_poly.pdbx_seq_one_letter_code
_entity_poly.pdbx_strand_id
1 'polypeptide(L)'
;MDFSFVYEELQDKYCHDNDQNAIDLTRVFKYLLLKAMYDLPDVDVVGRSRYDMSFKYFLYMTPKEPVTEPSSLTKIRELRLEM
;
A
#
# COMPACT_ATOMS: atom_id res chain seq x y z
N MET A 1 -8.26 -6.60 10.26
CA MET A 1 -6.86 -7.05 10.42
C MET A 1 -6.06 -5.86 10.86
N ASP A 2 -5.23 -6.04 11.89
CA ASP A 2 -4.39 -4.98 12.45
C ASP A 2 -3.05 -4.96 11.71
N PHE A 3 -2.66 -3.79 11.18
CA PHE A 3 -1.40 -3.57 10.46
C PHE A 3 -0.48 -2.61 11.22
N SER A 4 -0.70 -2.41 12.52
CA SER A 4 0.08 -1.46 13.32
C SER A 4 1.57 -1.83 13.35
N PHE A 5 1.89 -3.13 13.26
CA PHE A 5 3.28 -3.62 13.15
C PHE A 5 4.02 -3.06 11.92
N VAL A 6 3.32 -2.83 10.81
CA VAL A 6 3.91 -2.26 9.58
C VAL A 6 4.35 -0.83 9.83
N TYR A 7 3.54 -0.09 10.58
CA TYR A 7 3.86 1.28 10.96
C TYR A 7 5.03 1.30 11.93
N GLU A 8 5.07 0.44 12.95
CA GLU A 8 6.17 0.35 13.90
C GLU A 8 7.52 0.01 13.23
N GLU A 9 7.54 -0.93 12.29
CA GLU A 9 8.76 -1.35 11.55
C GLU A 9 9.24 -0.31 10.53
N LEU A 10 8.31 0.43 9.90
CA LEU A 10 8.64 1.40 8.85
C LEU A 10 8.77 2.83 9.35
N GLN A 11 8.23 3.16 10.52
CA GLN A 11 8.36 4.45 11.20
C GLN A 11 9.82 4.87 11.34
N ASP A 12 10.71 3.93 11.65
CA ASP A 12 12.13 4.23 11.85
C ASP A 12 12.85 4.51 10.51
N LYS A 13 12.34 3.95 9.41
CA LYS A 13 12.90 4.08 8.05
C LYS A 13 12.29 5.25 7.25
N TYR A 14 11.14 5.78 7.65
CA TYR A 14 10.41 6.83 6.95
C TYR A 14 10.32 8.09 7.81
N CYS A 15 10.75 9.23 7.26
CA CYS A 15 10.91 10.50 7.96
C CYS A 15 9.68 10.90 8.80
N HIS A 16 9.93 11.32 10.04
CA HIS A 16 8.99 11.54 11.15
C HIS A 16 8.08 12.79 11.00
N ASP A 17 7.73 13.16 9.78
CA ASP A 17 6.84 14.27 9.49
C ASP A 17 5.52 13.74 8.93
N ASN A 18 4.49 13.83 9.77
CA ASN A 18 3.05 13.76 9.51
C ASN A 18 2.39 12.37 9.46
N ASP A 19 1.36 12.18 10.30
CA ASP A 19 0.32 11.12 10.29
C ASP A 19 -0.22 10.74 8.90
N GLN A 20 -0.10 11.64 7.92
CA GLN A 20 -0.49 11.39 6.53
C GLN A 20 0.40 10.33 5.85
N ASN A 21 1.67 10.22 6.25
CA ASN A 21 2.60 9.18 5.78
C ASN A 21 2.27 7.79 6.36
N ALA A 22 1.72 7.73 7.58
CA ALA A 22 1.35 6.47 8.24
C ALA A 22 0.26 5.71 7.48
N ILE A 23 -0.75 6.47 7.02
CA ILE A 23 -1.86 5.97 6.21
C ILE A 23 -1.33 5.51 4.83
N ASP A 24 -0.38 6.25 4.26
CA ASP A 24 0.22 5.92 2.96
C ASP A 24 1.07 4.63 3.04
N LEU A 25 1.85 4.43 4.09
CA LEU A 25 2.69 3.23 4.31
C LEU A 25 1.85 1.96 4.49
N THR A 26 0.83 2.02 5.35
CA THR A 26 -0.08 0.89 5.57
C THR A 26 -0.79 0.52 4.27
N ARG A 27 -1.18 1.51 3.47
CA ARG A 27 -1.83 1.32 2.17
C ARG A 27 -0.88 0.70 1.15
N VAL A 28 0.38 1.13 1.08
CA VAL A 28 1.35 0.51 0.17
C VAL A 28 1.69 -0.93 0.56
N PHE A 29 1.84 -1.22 1.86
CA PHE A 29 2.03 -2.61 2.31
C PHE A 29 0.87 -3.52 1.87
N LYS A 30 -0.37 -3.02 1.98
CA LYS A 30 -1.55 -3.74 1.49
C LYS A 30 -1.53 -3.96 -0.02
N TYR A 31 -1.07 -2.98 -0.80
CA TYR A 31 -0.86 -3.17 -2.24
C TYR A 31 0.17 -4.27 -2.52
N LEU A 32 1.28 -4.32 -1.78
CA LEU A 32 2.28 -5.38 -1.89
C LEU A 32 1.72 -6.76 -1.52
N LEU A 33 0.85 -6.83 -0.51
CA LEU A 33 0.19 -8.08 -0.13
C LEU A 33 -0.76 -8.57 -1.23
N LEU A 34 -1.59 -7.67 -1.79
CA LEU A 34 -2.47 -7.99 -2.92
C LEU A 34 -1.65 -8.48 -4.12
N LYS A 35 -0.53 -7.81 -4.41
CA LYS A 35 0.41 -8.22 -5.44
C LYS A 35 0.90 -9.65 -5.23
N ALA A 36 1.36 -9.99 -4.02
CA ALA A 36 1.86 -11.32 -3.69
C ALA A 36 0.77 -12.41 -3.69
N MET A 37 -0.44 -12.09 -3.22
CA MET A 37 -1.56 -13.04 -3.16
C MET A 37 -2.09 -13.42 -4.54
N TYR A 38 -2.11 -12.46 -5.47
CA TYR A 38 -2.69 -12.65 -6.81
C TYR A 38 -1.64 -12.81 -7.92
N ASP A 39 -0.35 -12.79 -7.58
CA ASP A 39 0.79 -12.82 -8.52
C ASP A 39 0.64 -11.82 -9.68
N LEU A 40 0.22 -10.59 -9.35
CA LEU A 40 -0.05 -9.53 -10.33
C LEU A 40 1.11 -8.54 -10.41
N PRO A 41 1.39 -7.93 -11.57
CA PRO A 41 2.28 -6.78 -11.64
C PRO A 41 1.63 -5.55 -10.99
N ASP A 42 2.44 -4.58 -10.55
CA ASP A 42 1.94 -3.40 -9.81
C ASP A 42 0.85 -2.63 -10.58
N VAL A 43 1.02 -2.52 -11.90
CA VAL A 43 0.05 -1.86 -12.80
C VAL A 43 -1.32 -2.55 -12.78
N ASP A 44 -1.34 -3.87 -12.66
CA ASP A 44 -2.59 -4.65 -12.67
C ASP A 44 -3.25 -4.64 -11.30
N VAL A 45 -2.47 -4.60 -10.21
CA VAL A 45 -3.02 -4.42 -8.86
C VAL A 45 -3.69 -3.04 -8.75
N VAL A 46 -3.00 -2.00 -9.22
CA VAL A 46 -3.54 -0.62 -9.30
C VAL A 46 -4.78 -0.60 -10.20
N GLY A 47 -4.70 -1.20 -11.39
CA GLY A 47 -5.81 -1.28 -12.34
C GLY A 47 -7.06 -1.96 -11.73
N ARG A 48 -6.88 -3.10 -11.06
CA ARG A 48 -7.97 -3.81 -10.38
C ARG A 48 -8.55 -3.03 -9.22
N SER A 49 -7.72 -2.37 -8.41
CA SER A 49 -8.21 -1.57 -7.28
C SER A 49 -9.13 -0.40 -7.68
N ARG A 50 -9.14 0.00 -8.96
CA ARG A 50 -10.07 1.02 -9.47
C ARG A 50 -11.52 0.55 -9.51
N TYR A 51 -11.76 -0.73 -9.73
CA TYR A 51 -13.09 -1.28 -10.00
C TYR A 51 -13.49 -2.39 -9.03
N ASP A 52 -12.51 -3.14 -8.51
CA ASP A 52 -12.77 -4.23 -7.59
C ASP A 52 -13.06 -3.70 -6.18
N MET A 53 -14.31 -3.88 -5.74
CA MET A 53 -14.77 -3.41 -4.43
C MET A 53 -14.10 -4.14 -3.27
N SER A 54 -13.66 -5.39 -3.46
CA SER A 54 -12.92 -6.13 -2.44
C SER A 54 -11.54 -5.51 -2.21
N PHE A 55 -10.86 -5.08 -3.27
CA PHE A 55 -9.58 -4.37 -3.19
C PHE A 55 -9.76 -3.01 -2.54
N LYS A 56 -10.81 -2.24 -2.92
CA LYS A 56 -11.11 -0.95 -2.27
C LYS A 56 -11.39 -1.10 -0.78
N TYR A 57 -12.18 -2.09 -0.39
CA TYR A 57 -12.46 -2.35 1.02
C TYR A 57 -11.19 -2.71 1.79
N PHE A 58 -10.34 -3.57 1.21
CA PHE A 58 -9.09 -3.99 1.82
C PHE A 58 -8.10 -2.81 1.98
N LEU A 59 -8.02 -1.93 1.00
CA LEU A 59 -7.15 -0.75 0.96
C LEU A 59 -7.68 0.44 1.77
N TYR A 60 -8.85 0.30 2.42
CA TYR A 60 -9.59 1.41 3.04
C TYR A 60 -9.75 2.59 2.08
N MET A 61 -10.19 2.29 0.85
CA MET A 61 -10.51 3.28 -0.16
C MET A 61 -12.02 3.47 -0.26
N THR A 62 -12.42 4.72 -0.39
CA THR A 62 -13.81 5.07 -0.65
C THR A 62 -14.16 4.67 -2.09
N PRO A 63 -15.40 4.25 -2.42
CA PRO A 63 -15.74 3.81 -3.78
C PRO A 63 -15.46 4.86 -4.88
N LYS A 64 -15.49 6.16 -4.50
CA LYS A 64 -15.22 7.32 -5.37
C LYS A 64 -13.77 7.83 -5.31
N GLU A 65 -12.93 7.27 -4.45
CA GLU A 65 -11.56 7.74 -4.26
C GLU A 65 -10.69 7.33 -5.46
N PRO A 66 -9.89 8.26 -6.03
CA PRO A 66 -8.96 7.91 -7.10
C PRO A 66 -7.88 6.97 -6.56
N VAL A 67 -7.47 6.01 -7.39
CA VAL A 67 -6.43 5.05 -7.02
C VAL A 67 -5.06 5.73 -7.05
N THR A 68 -4.21 5.40 -6.07
CA THR A 68 -2.83 5.90 -5.96
C THR A 68 -2.03 5.63 -7.24
N GLU A 69 -1.16 6.56 -7.60
CA GLU A 69 -0.30 6.41 -8.77
C GLU A 69 0.67 5.22 -8.61
N PRO A 70 0.89 4.40 -9.65
CA PRO A 70 1.77 3.23 -9.59
C PRO A 70 3.20 3.58 -9.14
N SER A 71 3.66 4.80 -9.42
CA SER A 71 5.00 5.29 -9.10
C SER A 71 5.29 5.35 -7.59
N SER A 72 4.26 5.50 -6.75
CA SER A 72 4.41 5.44 -5.28
C SER A 72 4.76 4.03 -4.80
N LEU A 73 4.30 2.98 -5.50
CA LEU A 73 4.66 1.59 -5.18
C LEU A 73 6.13 1.29 -5.48
N THR A 74 6.70 1.96 -6.48
CA THR A 74 8.11 1.76 -6.90
C THR A 74 9.10 2.26 -5.85
N LYS A 75 8.80 3.37 -5.15
CA LYS A 75 9.68 3.91 -4.08
C LYS A 75 9.90 2.93 -2.93
N ILE A 76 8.91 2.11 -2.61
CA ILE A 76 9.01 1.14 -1.52
C ILE A 76 9.77 -0.13 -1.94
N ARG A 77 9.83 -0.46 -3.23
CA ARG A 77 10.68 -1.57 -3.71
C ARG A 77 12.18 -1.32 -3.49
N GLU A 78 12.62 -0.07 -3.46
CA GLU A 78 14.02 0.28 -3.19
C GLU A 78 14.38 0.14 -1.69
N LEU A 79 13.37 0.25 -0.82
CA LEU A 79 13.50 -0.13 0.58
C LEU A 79 13.40 -1.66 0.68
N ARG A 80 14.53 -2.33 0.47
CA ARG A 80 14.69 -3.73 0.89
C ARG A 80 14.42 -3.81 2.40
N LEU A 81 13.21 -4.22 2.75
CA LEU A 81 12.92 -4.81 4.05
C LEU A 81 13.64 -6.16 4.07
N GLU A 82 14.78 -6.21 4.74
CA GLU A 82 15.34 -7.47 5.19
C GLU A 82 14.37 -8.00 6.25
N MET A 83 13.54 -8.98 5.86
CA MET A 83 12.78 -9.82 6.79
C MET A 83 13.70 -10.86 7.41
#